data_AF-A0A2G8RVZ9-F1
#
_entry.id   AF-A0A2G8RVZ9-F1
#
_cell.length_a   1.000
_cell.length_b   1.000
_cell.length_c   1.000
_cell.angle_alpha   90.00
_cell.angle_beta   90.00
_cell.angle_gamma   90.00
#
_symmetry.space_group_name_H-M   'P 1'
#
loop_
_entity.id
_entity.type
_entity.pdbx_description
1 polymer ?
#
loop_
_entity_poly.entity_id
_entity_poly.type
_entity_poly.pdbx_seq_one_letter_code
_entity_poly.pdbx_strand_id
1 'polypeptide(L)'
;MSERAQMEKERLEQRRLDFHQQVNTVVLDDDSDNEERHARVTTQFMLLFFHTGRLRVVISTANLVDYDWRNIENTVWVQDVPSPVAANPKVEDFASAMVRVLHGVNVAPALVNFLKNEPNLPLQRLEDLRTQWDFSCPPSPESTKTGRRPSRTCCAETAKDKDRELELECEGSSIGTYGTAWLNEFFCSAQGWLDKPKALRVKLHLPPGIRILFPMARYVRERVLGEQGGGTMFCRRTQWEGKNFPRELGSPRLPPPPPPPPPRAEIVLGIFQDKPSGSGRRKQTLTDSEDEAESGDRAEGGKPLAGWVYVGSYSFTPSAWGTLSGSGFNPMLNVDACVLGILLPLHSEEEIESVACWERPPQKYVIGRDEPWIQSESPAFVVDA
;
A
#
# COMPACT_ATOMS: atom_id res chain seq x y z
N MET A 1 -39.03 17.77 -3.57
CA MET A 1 -38.27 16.53 -3.30
C MET A 1 -38.98 15.81 -2.17
N SER A 2 -39.30 14.51 -2.29
CA SER A 2 -40.04 13.77 -1.25
C SER A 2 -39.11 13.43 -0.07
N GLU A 3 -39.64 13.43 1.16
CA GLU A 3 -38.91 12.99 2.36
C GLU A 3 -38.25 11.62 2.19
N ARG A 4 -38.84 10.71 1.40
CA ARG A 4 -38.22 9.42 1.07
C ARG A 4 -36.86 9.56 0.36
N ALA A 5 -36.75 10.50 -0.60
CA ALA A 5 -35.50 10.75 -1.31
C ALA A 5 -34.44 11.40 -0.42
N GLN A 6 -34.86 12.14 0.62
CA GLN A 6 -33.96 12.73 1.60
C GLN A 6 -33.47 11.69 2.61
N MET A 7 -34.37 10.87 3.16
CA MET A 7 -34.00 9.69 3.98
C MET A 7 -33.10 8.72 3.21
N GLU A 8 -33.35 8.50 1.91
CA GLU A 8 -32.53 7.63 1.08
C GLU A 8 -31.15 8.23 0.81
N LYS A 9 -31.06 9.55 0.59
CA LYS A 9 -29.79 10.29 0.51
C LYS A 9 -29.01 10.22 1.83
N GLU A 10 -29.65 10.48 2.96
CA GLU A 10 -29.05 10.40 4.30
C GLU A 10 -28.60 8.97 4.62
N ARG A 11 -29.39 7.95 4.23
CA ARG A 11 -28.99 6.54 4.38
C ARG A 11 -27.86 6.14 3.43
N LEU A 12 -27.73 6.76 2.26
CA LEU A 12 -26.59 6.61 1.36
C LEU A 12 -25.35 7.30 1.92
N GLU A 13 -25.48 8.51 2.45
CA GLU A 13 -24.41 9.26 3.11
C GLU A 13 -23.94 8.55 4.38
N GLN A 14 -24.86 7.99 5.17
CA GLN A 14 -24.55 7.17 6.35
C GLN A 14 -23.85 5.87 5.94
N ARG A 15 -24.35 5.13 4.93
CA ARG A 15 -23.65 3.94 4.41
C ARG A 15 -22.29 4.25 3.80
N ARG A 16 -22.12 5.43 3.21
CA ARG A 16 -20.82 5.94 2.73
C ARG A 16 -19.92 6.23 3.95
N LEU A 17 -20.40 6.94 4.95
CA LEU A 17 -19.67 7.21 6.21
C LEU A 17 -19.25 5.92 6.95
N ASP A 18 -20.15 4.94 7.06
CA ASP A 18 -19.88 3.63 7.67
C ASP A 18 -18.84 2.85 6.86
N PHE A 19 -18.90 2.91 5.51
CA PHE A 19 -17.86 2.38 4.62
C PHE A 19 -16.52 3.16 4.73
N HIS A 20 -16.45 4.28 5.45
CA HIS A 20 -15.31 5.20 5.50
C HIS A 20 -14.59 5.31 6.87
N GLN A 21 -14.90 4.50 7.90
CA GLN A 21 -14.25 4.54 9.23
C GLN A 21 -13.42 3.29 9.59
N GLN A 22 -12.19 3.48 10.13
CA GLN A 22 -11.40 2.53 10.99
C GLN A 22 -10.93 1.17 10.34
N VAL A 23 -9.72 0.58 10.47
CA VAL A 23 -8.34 0.92 10.99
C VAL A 23 -7.27 0.43 9.95
N ASN A 24 -6.00 0.89 10.00
CA ASN A 24 -4.78 0.32 9.34
C ASN A 24 -5.07 -0.82 8.36
N THR A 25 -5.29 -0.51 7.08
CA THR A 25 -6.01 -1.44 6.21
C THR A 25 -5.18 -2.67 5.85
N VAL A 26 -5.54 -3.77 6.48
CA VAL A 26 -5.19 -5.13 6.10
C VAL A 26 -6.32 -5.66 5.22
N VAL A 27 -6.08 -5.79 3.91
CA VAL A 27 -7.06 -6.26 2.92
C VAL A 27 -6.75 -7.71 2.56
N LEU A 28 -7.74 -8.59 2.74
CA LEU A 28 -7.94 -9.72 1.81
C LEU A 28 -9.26 -9.46 1.09
N ASP A 29 -9.31 -9.85 -0.18
CA ASP A 29 -10.51 -9.86 -1.00
C ASP A 29 -10.61 -11.29 -1.56
N ASP A 30 -11.68 -12.01 -1.20
CA ASP A 30 -11.91 -13.40 -1.60
C ASP A 30 -13.40 -13.62 -1.90
N ASP A 31 -13.83 -13.10 -3.05
CA ASP A 31 -15.13 -13.36 -3.68
C ASP A 31 -15.00 -14.49 -4.72
N SER A 32 -14.25 -15.56 -4.40
CA SER A 32 -13.95 -16.67 -5.32
C SER A 32 -14.87 -17.90 -5.20
N ASP A 33 -16.17 -17.68 -5.42
CA ASP A 33 -17.21 -18.72 -5.64
C ASP A 33 -17.00 -19.51 -6.97
N ASN A 34 -15.75 -19.68 -7.42
CA ASN A 34 -15.42 -20.12 -8.78
C ASN A 34 -14.18 -21.05 -8.78
N GLU A 35 -14.42 -22.36 -8.74
CA GLU A 35 -13.47 -23.44 -8.40
C GLU A 35 -12.22 -23.63 -9.30
N GLU A 36 -11.98 -22.78 -10.31
CA GLU A 36 -10.97 -23.03 -11.35
C GLU A 36 -10.05 -21.83 -11.71
N ARG A 37 -9.79 -20.91 -10.78
CA ARG A 37 -8.68 -19.94 -10.91
C ARG A 37 -7.47 -20.33 -10.05
N HIS A 38 -6.28 -20.25 -10.66
CA HIS A 38 -4.99 -20.45 -9.99
C HIS A 38 -4.63 -19.22 -9.12
N ALA A 39 -5.39 -18.99 -8.05
CA ALA A 39 -5.15 -17.92 -7.10
C ALA A 39 -3.74 -18.05 -6.50
N ARG A 40 -2.95 -16.98 -6.56
CA ARG A 40 -1.59 -16.97 -6.00
C ARG A 40 -1.62 -16.46 -4.57
N VAL A 41 -1.25 -17.31 -3.62
CA VAL A 41 -0.96 -16.87 -2.24
C VAL A 41 0.45 -16.28 -2.22
N THR A 42 0.54 -14.98 -1.96
CA THR A 42 1.79 -14.21 -1.87
C THR A 42 1.98 -13.54 -0.51
N THR A 43 0.92 -13.48 0.29
CA THR A 43 0.87 -13.02 1.69
C THR A 43 2.00 -13.63 2.55
N GLN A 44 2.91 -12.80 3.05
CA GLN A 44 3.99 -13.21 3.96
C GLN A 44 3.87 -12.48 5.31
N PHE A 45 3.47 -13.21 6.36
CA PHE A 45 3.44 -12.71 7.73
C PHE A 45 3.88 -13.77 8.75
N MET A 46 4.19 -13.33 9.97
CA MET A 46 4.39 -14.18 11.14
C MET A 46 3.63 -13.62 12.34
N LEU A 47 3.03 -14.52 13.12
CA LEU A 47 2.50 -14.24 14.45
C LEU A 47 3.38 -14.97 15.46
N LEU A 48 4.20 -14.22 16.19
CA LEU A 48 5.21 -14.75 17.11
C LEU A 48 4.75 -14.57 18.56
N PHE A 49 4.38 -15.66 19.21
CA PHE A 49 3.89 -15.67 20.58
C PHE A 49 5.05 -15.94 21.55
N PHE A 50 5.28 -15.03 22.51
CA PHE A 50 6.35 -15.16 23.49
C PHE A 50 5.86 -15.73 24.82
N HIS A 51 6.74 -16.42 25.55
CA HIS A 51 6.49 -16.90 26.91
C HIS A 51 6.08 -15.79 27.90
N THR A 52 6.38 -14.52 27.58
CA THR A 52 5.95 -13.34 28.34
C THR A 52 4.49 -12.92 28.08
N GLY A 53 3.70 -13.72 27.33
CA GLY A 53 2.34 -13.39 26.89
C GLY A 53 2.26 -12.47 25.67
N ARG A 54 3.29 -11.63 25.45
CA ARG A 54 3.39 -10.72 24.28
C ARG A 54 3.27 -11.45 22.93
N LEU A 55 2.65 -10.77 21.97
CA LEU A 55 2.63 -11.13 20.55
C LEU A 55 3.54 -10.17 19.78
N ARG A 56 4.23 -10.67 18.75
CA ARG A 56 4.81 -9.83 17.70
C ARG A 56 4.19 -10.19 16.36
N VAL A 57 3.71 -9.17 15.66
CA VAL A 57 3.27 -9.30 14.27
C VAL A 57 4.42 -8.86 13.38
N VAL A 58 4.72 -9.68 12.37
CA VAL A 58 5.71 -9.41 11.32
C VAL A 58 5.00 -9.50 9.99
N ILE A 59 5.17 -8.51 9.11
CA ILE A 59 4.72 -8.55 7.71
C ILE A 59 5.94 -8.25 6.85
N SER A 60 6.18 -9.07 5.84
CA SER A 60 7.41 -9.06 5.04
C SER A 60 7.10 -9.05 3.54
N THR A 61 8.11 -8.72 2.75
CA THR A 61 8.18 -8.86 1.28
C THR A 61 8.90 -10.16 0.86
N ALA A 62 9.65 -10.78 1.78
CA ALA A 62 10.50 -11.95 1.55
C ALA A 62 9.72 -13.28 1.68
N ASN A 63 10.01 -14.25 0.81
CA ASN A 63 9.64 -15.66 1.09
C ASN A 63 10.56 -16.24 2.18
N LEU A 64 10.14 -17.36 2.76
CA LEU A 64 10.94 -18.10 3.74
C LEU A 64 11.99 -19.01 3.07
N VAL A 65 12.91 -18.41 2.30
CA VAL A 65 14.04 -19.09 1.63
C VAL A 65 15.35 -18.32 1.85
N ASP A 66 16.47 -19.03 2.07
CA ASP A 66 17.79 -18.43 2.40
C ASP A 66 18.15 -17.24 1.48
N TYR A 67 17.94 -17.42 0.18
CA TYR A 67 18.28 -16.44 -0.84
C TYR A 67 17.64 -15.07 -0.62
N ASP A 68 16.34 -15.01 -0.27
CA ASP A 68 15.65 -13.72 -0.06
C ASP A 68 16.24 -12.97 1.14
N TRP A 69 16.51 -13.67 2.25
CA TRP A 69 16.99 -13.06 3.49
C TRP A 69 18.49 -12.73 3.49
N ARG A 70 19.25 -13.36 2.59
CA ARG A 70 20.71 -13.23 2.51
C ARG A 70 21.18 -12.29 1.40
N ASN A 71 20.51 -12.33 0.25
CA ASN A 71 21.02 -11.77 -1.00
C ASN A 71 20.12 -10.70 -1.61
N ILE A 72 18.88 -10.53 -1.15
CA ILE A 72 17.91 -9.61 -1.76
C ILE A 72 17.50 -8.54 -0.74
N GLU A 73 17.37 -7.31 -1.20
CA GLU A 73 16.86 -6.22 -0.36
C GLU A 73 15.33 -6.40 -0.20
N ASN A 74 14.89 -6.54 1.04
CA ASN A 74 13.50 -6.77 1.44
C ASN A 74 13.12 -5.85 2.60
N THR A 75 11.87 -5.41 2.61
CA THR A 75 11.28 -4.59 3.68
C THR A 75 10.43 -5.46 4.59
N VAL A 76 10.54 -5.21 5.91
CA VAL A 76 9.81 -5.92 6.96
C VAL A 76 9.20 -4.89 7.92
N TRP A 77 7.89 -4.97 8.12
CA TRP A 77 7.20 -4.27 9.20
C TRP A 77 7.08 -5.18 10.42
N VAL A 78 7.38 -4.64 11.60
CA VAL A 78 7.38 -5.38 12.87
C VAL A 78 6.68 -4.55 13.95
N GLN A 79 5.68 -5.13 14.63
CA GLN A 79 5.06 -4.54 15.81
C GLN A 79 5.01 -5.54 16.96
N ASP A 80 5.53 -5.15 18.12
CA ASP A 80 5.26 -5.81 19.40
C ASP A 80 3.89 -5.34 19.94
N VAL A 81 3.08 -6.29 20.40
CA VAL A 81 1.73 -6.09 20.91
C VAL A 81 1.65 -6.65 22.34
N PRO A 82 1.40 -5.80 23.35
CA PRO A 82 1.30 -6.25 24.73
C PRO A 82 -0.03 -6.99 24.99
N SER A 83 -0.09 -7.72 26.10
CA SER A 83 -1.30 -8.39 26.58
C SER A 83 -1.75 -7.79 27.93
N PRO A 84 -3.06 -7.66 28.23
CA PRO A 84 -4.21 -7.40 27.36
C PRO A 84 -4.92 -6.06 27.69
N VAL A 85 -5.84 -5.63 26.82
CA VAL A 85 -6.93 -4.68 27.12
C VAL A 85 -8.24 -5.26 26.57
N ALA A 86 -9.37 -5.03 27.26
CA ALA A 86 -10.68 -5.49 26.78
C ALA A 86 -11.14 -4.70 25.54
N ALA A 87 -11.12 -5.32 24.37
CA ALA A 87 -11.59 -4.67 23.14
C ALA A 87 -13.13 -4.67 23.01
N ASN A 88 -13.64 -3.67 22.30
CA ASN A 88 -15.05 -3.61 21.93
C ASN A 88 -15.29 -4.42 20.65
N PRO A 89 -16.09 -5.52 20.67
CA PRO A 89 -16.25 -6.42 19.53
C PRO A 89 -16.93 -5.77 18.31
N LYS A 90 -17.54 -4.59 18.46
CA LYS A 90 -18.16 -3.81 17.39
C LYS A 90 -17.20 -2.86 16.66
N VAL A 91 -15.98 -2.66 17.15
CA VAL A 91 -14.98 -1.83 16.46
C VAL A 91 -14.28 -2.68 15.41
N GLU A 92 -14.26 -2.17 14.18
CA GLU A 92 -13.41 -2.67 13.12
C GLU A 92 -12.00 -2.09 13.32
N ASP A 93 -11.08 -2.96 13.72
CA ASP A 93 -9.70 -2.63 14.04
C ASP A 93 -8.70 -3.57 13.33
N PHE A 94 -7.40 -3.31 13.52
CA PHE A 94 -6.32 -4.14 12.96
C PHE A 94 -6.49 -5.62 13.33
N ALA A 95 -6.86 -5.92 14.58
CA ALA A 95 -7.08 -7.29 15.03
C ALA A 95 -8.25 -7.94 14.28
N SER A 96 -9.36 -7.24 14.08
CA SER A 96 -10.49 -7.73 13.30
C SER A 96 -10.15 -7.96 11.82
N ALA A 97 -9.34 -7.09 11.22
CA ALA A 97 -8.86 -7.26 9.87
C ALA A 97 -7.93 -8.48 9.76
N MET A 98 -6.98 -8.63 10.69
CA MET A 98 -6.09 -9.80 10.76
C MET A 98 -6.85 -11.10 11.00
N VAL A 99 -7.92 -11.10 11.80
CA VAL A 99 -8.79 -12.28 11.96
C VAL A 99 -9.45 -12.67 10.63
N ARG A 100 -9.91 -11.71 9.81
CA ARG A 100 -10.39 -12.02 8.45
C ARG A 100 -9.29 -12.59 7.56
N VAL A 101 -8.06 -12.07 7.64
CA VAL A 101 -6.91 -12.65 6.90
C VAL A 101 -6.74 -14.11 7.25
N LEU A 102 -6.72 -14.44 8.54
CA LEU A 102 -6.49 -15.79 9.03
C LEU A 102 -7.63 -16.75 8.67
N HIS A 103 -8.87 -16.28 8.59
CA HIS A 103 -9.97 -17.05 8.02
C HIS A 103 -9.80 -17.27 6.51
N GLY A 104 -9.46 -16.23 5.73
CA GLY A 104 -9.26 -16.32 4.27
C GLY A 104 -8.07 -17.18 3.85
N VAL A 105 -6.96 -17.18 4.59
CA VAL A 105 -5.84 -18.13 4.40
C VAL A 105 -6.06 -19.49 5.10
N ASN A 106 -7.29 -19.80 5.50
CA ASN A 106 -7.73 -21.08 6.03
C ASN A 106 -6.96 -21.57 7.29
N VAL A 107 -6.55 -20.64 8.17
CA VAL A 107 -5.83 -20.97 9.41
C VAL A 107 -6.75 -21.56 10.47
N ALA A 108 -8.06 -21.28 10.45
CA ALA A 108 -8.98 -21.80 11.46
C ALA A 108 -9.04 -23.35 11.53
N PRO A 109 -9.21 -24.11 10.43
CA PRO A 109 -9.13 -25.58 10.48
C PRO A 109 -7.73 -26.10 10.85
N ALA A 110 -6.67 -25.41 10.44
CA ALA A 110 -5.30 -25.77 10.83
C ALA A 110 -5.11 -25.65 12.34
N LEU A 111 -5.55 -24.53 12.94
CA LEU A 111 -5.51 -24.29 14.38
C LEU A 111 -6.29 -25.35 15.17
N VAL A 112 -7.52 -25.68 14.73
CA VAL A 112 -8.33 -26.76 15.32
C VAL A 112 -7.61 -28.11 15.27
N ASN A 113 -6.81 -28.37 14.23
CA ASN A 113 -6.05 -29.61 14.15
C ASN A 113 -4.81 -29.61 15.06
N PHE A 114 -4.12 -28.46 15.18
CA PHE A 114 -2.97 -28.29 16.08
C PHE A 114 -3.37 -28.45 17.55
N LEU A 115 -4.49 -27.84 17.96
CA LEU A 115 -5.01 -27.89 19.34
C LEU A 115 -5.35 -29.30 19.85
N LYS A 116 -5.56 -30.28 18.96
CA LYS A 116 -5.75 -31.68 19.35
C LYS A 116 -4.48 -32.32 19.94
N ASN A 117 -3.32 -31.87 19.46
CA ASN A 117 -2.01 -32.38 19.88
C ASN A 117 -1.41 -31.48 20.96
N GLU A 118 -1.54 -30.15 20.79
CA GLU A 118 -1.00 -29.13 21.68
C GLU A 118 -2.15 -28.25 22.23
N PRO A 119 -2.85 -28.68 23.30
CA PRO A 119 -4.00 -27.95 23.83
C PRO A 119 -3.64 -26.63 24.51
N ASN A 120 -2.36 -26.41 24.83
CA ASN A 120 -1.87 -25.23 25.57
C ASN A 120 -1.30 -24.12 24.66
N LEU A 121 -1.69 -24.08 23.38
CA LEU A 121 -1.25 -23.01 22.47
C LEU A 121 -1.74 -21.62 22.95
N PRO A 122 -0.94 -20.55 22.81
CA PRO A 122 -1.34 -19.19 23.20
C PRO A 122 -2.59 -18.68 22.47
N LEU A 123 -2.80 -19.13 21.23
CA LEU A 123 -4.00 -18.86 20.44
C LEU A 123 -4.89 -20.10 20.46
N GLN A 124 -6.10 -19.99 21.00
CA GLN A 124 -7.10 -21.07 21.05
C GLN A 124 -8.15 -20.90 19.95
N ARG A 125 -8.43 -19.64 19.59
CA ARG A 125 -9.34 -19.22 18.51
C ARG A 125 -8.74 -18.03 17.79
N LEU A 126 -9.10 -17.82 16.52
CA LEU A 126 -8.65 -16.62 15.81
C LEU A 126 -9.15 -15.33 16.48
N GLU A 127 -10.38 -15.35 17.01
CA GLU A 127 -10.98 -14.21 17.72
C GLU A 127 -10.23 -13.81 19.00
N ASP A 128 -9.36 -14.67 19.55
CA ASP A 128 -8.51 -14.33 20.70
C ASP A 128 -7.55 -13.18 20.39
N LEU A 129 -7.16 -13.00 19.10
CA LEU A 129 -6.38 -11.84 18.67
C LEU A 129 -7.07 -10.52 19.04
N ARG A 130 -8.41 -10.49 19.09
CA ARG A 130 -9.17 -9.28 19.43
C ARG A 130 -9.31 -9.08 20.95
N THR A 131 -8.92 -10.03 21.79
CA THR A 131 -9.24 -9.99 23.23
C THR A 131 -8.04 -10.20 24.15
N GLN A 132 -6.99 -10.87 23.69
CA GLN A 132 -5.80 -11.19 24.49
C GLN A 132 -4.62 -10.23 24.27
N TRP A 133 -4.64 -9.41 23.20
CA TRP A 133 -3.57 -8.46 22.87
C TRP A 133 -4.12 -7.06 22.56
N ASP A 134 -3.43 -6.03 23.05
CA ASP A 134 -3.82 -4.63 22.87
C ASP A 134 -3.18 -4.00 21.62
N PHE A 135 -3.88 -4.11 20.50
CA PHE A 135 -3.52 -3.47 19.24
C PHE A 135 -3.74 -1.95 19.22
N SER A 136 -4.20 -1.34 20.32
CA SER A 136 -4.28 0.12 20.44
C SER A 136 -2.97 0.78 20.89
N CYS A 137 -2.00 -0.02 21.34
CA CYS A 137 -0.70 0.44 21.82
C CYS A 137 0.24 0.78 20.64
N PRO A 138 0.83 2.00 20.60
CA PRO A 138 1.91 2.32 19.65
C PRO A 138 3.18 1.51 19.96
N PRO A 139 4.14 1.42 19.02
CA PRO A 139 5.42 0.74 19.26
C PRO A 139 6.19 1.32 20.46
N SER A 140 6.98 0.45 21.09
CA SER A 140 7.79 0.62 22.31
C SER A 140 8.39 2.02 22.55
N PRO A 141 8.48 2.52 23.81
CA PRO A 141 8.85 3.90 24.14
C PRO A 141 10.24 4.42 23.70
N GLU A 142 11.10 3.61 23.09
CA GLU A 142 12.34 4.13 22.47
C GLU A 142 12.09 4.77 21.08
N SER A 143 10.94 4.51 20.44
CA SER A 143 10.48 5.20 19.22
C SER A 143 9.49 6.34 19.48
N THR A 144 9.57 7.02 20.63
CA THR A 144 8.59 8.04 21.05
C THR A 144 8.73 9.37 20.29
N LYS A 145 8.38 9.39 18.99
CA LYS A 145 8.16 10.62 18.21
C LYS A 145 7.09 10.59 17.10
N THR A 146 6.22 9.58 16.96
CA THR A 146 4.95 9.74 16.23
C THR A 146 3.91 8.70 16.71
N GLY A 147 2.74 9.17 17.17
CA GLY A 147 1.76 8.33 17.86
C GLY A 147 0.31 8.82 17.74
N ARG A 148 -0.26 8.83 16.54
CA ARG A 148 -1.71 8.90 16.31
C ARG A 148 -2.15 7.83 15.31
N ARG A 149 -3.38 7.34 15.49
CA ARG A 149 -3.93 6.17 14.77
C ARG A 149 -4.15 6.47 13.28
N PRO A 150 -3.60 5.68 12.35
CA PRO A 150 -3.91 5.78 10.93
C PRO A 150 -5.18 5.01 10.58
N SER A 151 -6.08 5.59 9.79
CA SER A 151 -7.15 4.82 9.16
C SER A 151 -7.91 5.58 8.09
N ARG A 152 -7.66 5.29 6.81
CA ARG A 152 -8.27 5.98 5.65
C ARG A 152 -8.05 7.50 5.61
N THR A 153 -7.61 8.12 6.71
CA THR A 153 -7.19 9.51 6.87
C THR A 153 -6.13 9.88 5.86
N CYS A 154 -5.14 9.03 5.58
CA CYS A 154 -4.13 9.28 4.57
C CYS A 154 -4.74 9.71 3.22
N CYS A 155 -5.60 8.87 2.64
CA CYS A 155 -6.26 9.16 1.36
C CYS A 155 -7.52 10.03 1.50
N ALA A 156 -8.02 10.28 2.72
CA ALA A 156 -9.18 11.16 2.98
C ALA A 156 -8.77 12.57 3.47
N GLU A 157 -7.47 12.82 3.67
CA GLU A 157 -6.90 14.14 3.94
C GLU A 157 -6.55 14.86 2.63
N THR A 158 -6.00 14.16 1.63
CA THR A 158 -5.99 14.64 0.22
C THR A 158 -7.35 15.08 -0.27
N ALA A 159 -8.39 14.42 0.22
CA ALA A 159 -9.75 14.75 -0.13
C ALA A 159 -10.21 16.11 0.40
N LYS A 160 -9.64 16.56 1.53
CA LYS A 160 -9.98 17.84 2.15
C LYS A 160 -9.10 18.98 1.66
N ASP A 161 -7.85 18.68 1.32
CA ASP A 161 -6.87 19.68 0.91
C ASP A 161 -6.80 19.82 -0.62
N LYS A 162 -7.49 20.85 -1.13
CA LYS A 162 -7.52 21.16 -2.57
C LYS A 162 -6.26 21.85 -3.06
N ASP A 163 -5.39 22.32 -2.18
CA ASP A 163 -4.22 23.11 -2.54
C ASP A 163 -2.95 22.25 -2.70
N ARG A 164 -3.08 20.94 -2.50
CA ARG A 164 -2.00 19.95 -2.65
C ARG A 164 -2.27 18.96 -3.79
N GLU A 165 -1.21 18.34 -4.30
CA GLU A 165 -1.24 17.29 -5.31
C GLU A 165 -0.55 16.02 -4.78
N LEU A 166 -1.02 14.86 -5.26
CA LEU A 166 -0.47 13.56 -4.93
C LEU A 166 0.57 13.14 -5.98
N GLU A 167 1.80 12.87 -5.55
CA GLU A 167 2.76 12.07 -6.30
C GLU A 167 2.85 10.66 -5.70
N LEU A 168 2.72 9.65 -6.54
CA LEU A 168 2.88 8.23 -6.20
C LEU A 168 4.21 7.72 -6.76
N GLU A 169 5.04 7.22 -5.87
CA GLU A 169 6.25 6.47 -6.18
C GLU A 169 5.96 4.99 -5.91
N CYS A 170 5.65 4.22 -6.97
CA CYS A 170 5.27 2.81 -6.89
C CYS A 170 6.47 1.93 -7.25
N GLU A 171 7.16 1.36 -6.27
CA GLU A 171 8.12 0.29 -6.49
C GLU A 171 7.41 -1.04 -6.72
N GLY A 172 8.00 -1.88 -7.56
CA GLY A 172 7.83 -3.31 -7.33
C GLY A 172 8.82 -4.22 -8.03
N SER A 173 8.84 -5.49 -7.58
CA SER A 173 9.65 -6.55 -8.17
C SER A 173 9.06 -7.10 -9.49
N SER A 174 7.79 -6.79 -9.79
CA SER A 174 7.09 -7.31 -10.96
C SER A 174 6.31 -6.22 -11.69
N ILE A 175 6.50 -6.12 -13.01
CA ILE A 175 5.81 -5.16 -13.88
C ILE A 175 4.44 -5.72 -14.30
N GLY A 176 3.38 -4.96 -14.07
CA GLY A 176 1.99 -5.30 -14.44
C GLY A 176 1.57 -4.76 -15.81
N THR A 177 0.48 -5.27 -16.37
CA THR A 177 -0.04 -4.77 -17.66
C THR A 177 -0.86 -3.51 -17.43
N TYR A 178 -0.19 -2.36 -17.37
CA TYR A 178 -0.83 -1.07 -17.06
C TYR A 178 -1.66 -0.54 -18.23
N GLY A 179 -2.98 -0.51 -18.07
CA GLY A 179 -3.86 0.28 -18.92
C GLY A 179 -4.07 1.68 -18.37
N THR A 180 -4.18 2.69 -19.24
CA THR A 180 -4.48 4.09 -18.87
C THR A 180 -5.71 4.22 -17.98
N ALA A 181 -6.73 3.39 -18.24
CA ALA A 181 -7.91 3.28 -17.38
C ALA A 181 -7.51 2.89 -15.96
N TRP A 182 -6.89 1.72 -15.78
CA TRP A 182 -6.49 1.17 -14.48
C TRP A 182 -5.59 2.11 -13.68
N LEU A 183 -4.61 2.76 -14.32
CA LEU A 183 -3.75 3.75 -13.64
C LEU A 183 -4.54 4.97 -13.17
N ASN A 184 -5.51 5.45 -13.94
CA ASN A 184 -6.42 6.50 -13.48
C ASN A 184 -7.37 5.99 -12.38
N GLU A 185 -7.81 4.73 -12.41
CA GLU A 185 -8.61 4.15 -11.31
C GLU A 185 -7.80 4.10 -10.01
N PHE A 186 -6.57 3.60 -10.07
CA PHE A 186 -5.65 3.51 -8.94
C PHE A 186 -5.30 4.88 -8.37
N PHE A 187 -4.87 5.83 -9.22
CA PHE A 187 -4.51 7.18 -8.80
C PHE A 187 -5.66 7.91 -8.11
N CYS A 188 -6.87 7.84 -8.68
CA CYS A 188 -8.05 8.46 -8.10
C CYS A 188 -8.43 7.81 -6.74
N SER A 189 -8.39 6.48 -6.63
CA SER A 189 -8.56 5.77 -5.35
C SER A 189 -7.52 6.18 -4.29
N ALA A 190 -6.27 6.34 -4.70
CA ALA A 190 -5.17 6.80 -3.84
C ALA A 190 -5.34 8.26 -3.37
N GLN A 191 -6.01 9.10 -4.16
CA GLN A 191 -6.44 10.46 -3.76
C GLN A 191 -7.71 10.49 -2.90
N GLY A 192 -8.40 9.34 -2.72
CA GLY A 192 -9.61 9.20 -1.91
C GLY A 192 -10.95 9.37 -2.64
N TRP A 193 -10.96 9.53 -3.96
CA TRP A 193 -12.19 9.80 -4.74
C TRP A 193 -12.25 8.96 -6.00
N LEU A 194 -13.42 8.40 -6.33
CA LEU A 194 -13.64 7.68 -7.59
C LEU A 194 -14.82 8.24 -8.39
N ASP A 195 -15.01 9.56 -8.35
CA ASP A 195 -16.24 10.22 -8.81
C ASP A 195 -16.47 10.19 -10.33
N LYS A 196 -15.42 9.95 -11.13
CA LYS A 196 -15.53 9.91 -12.60
C LYS A 196 -16.01 8.53 -13.08
N PRO A 197 -17.08 8.43 -13.90
CA PRO A 197 -17.47 7.19 -14.56
C PRO A 197 -16.33 6.52 -15.32
N LYS A 198 -16.30 5.18 -15.34
CA LYS A 198 -15.24 4.37 -15.99
C LYS A 198 -14.99 4.78 -17.45
N ALA A 199 -16.06 5.06 -18.20
CA ALA A 199 -16.00 5.51 -19.59
C ALA A 199 -15.32 6.88 -19.80
N LEU A 200 -15.24 7.73 -18.77
CA LEU A 200 -14.44 8.96 -18.78
C LEU A 200 -13.00 8.69 -18.35
N ARG A 201 -12.78 7.85 -17.31
CA ARG A 201 -11.43 7.49 -16.82
C ARG A 201 -10.58 6.81 -17.91
N VAL A 202 -11.17 5.97 -18.75
CA VAL A 202 -10.51 5.37 -19.93
C VAL A 202 -9.98 6.41 -20.93
N LYS A 203 -10.59 7.61 -20.99
CA LYS A 203 -10.27 8.70 -21.92
C LYS A 203 -9.39 9.79 -21.31
N LEU A 204 -9.04 9.68 -20.03
CA LEU A 204 -8.09 10.60 -19.41
C LEU A 204 -6.66 10.31 -19.91
N HIS A 205 -5.82 11.33 -19.87
CA HIS A 205 -4.37 11.15 -20.00
C HIS A 205 -3.83 10.30 -18.84
N LEU A 206 -2.60 9.82 -18.98
CA LEU A 206 -1.90 9.16 -17.86
C LEU A 206 -1.72 10.15 -16.69
N PRO A 207 -1.89 9.71 -15.43
CA PRO A 207 -1.71 10.58 -14.28
C PRO A 207 -0.24 11.04 -14.18
N PRO A 208 0.05 12.36 -14.19
CA PRO A 208 1.43 12.86 -14.25
C PRO A 208 2.22 12.61 -12.96
N GLY A 209 1.51 12.50 -11.83
CA GLY A 209 2.03 12.15 -10.51
C GLY A 209 2.08 10.64 -10.24
N ILE A 210 2.31 9.79 -11.26
CA ILE A 210 2.75 8.41 -11.04
C ILE A 210 4.19 8.24 -11.52
N ARG A 211 5.01 7.56 -10.71
CA ARG A 211 6.31 6.98 -11.05
C ARG A 211 6.23 5.48 -10.80
N ILE A 212 6.57 4.69 -11.81
CA ILE A 212 6.68 3.23 -11.70
C ILE A 212 8.16 2.91 -11.59
N LEU A 213 8.60 2.52 -10.39
CA LEU A 213 10.00 2.26 -10.10
C LEU A 213 10.31 0.79 -10.39
N PHE A 214 11.27 0.56 -11.28
CA PHE A 214 11.72 -0.78 -11.61
C PHE A 214 13.22 -0.81 -11.93
N PRO A 215 13.98 -1.84 -11.52
CA PRO A 215 15.42 -1.90 -11.73
C PRO A 215 15.84 -1.92 -13.21
N MET A 216 16.94 -1.22 -13.51
CA MET A 216 17.49 -1.11 -14.86
C MET A 216 18.40 -2.30 -15.19
N ALA A 217 18.49 -2.71 -16.46
CA ALA A 217 19.31 -3.86 -16.86
C ALA A 217 20.81 -3.68 -16.55
N ARG A 218 21.39 -2.50 -16.85
CA ARG A 218 22.80 -2.20 -16.49
C ARG A 218 23.02 -2.27 -14.98
N TYR A 219 22.04 -1.81 -14.22
CA TYR A 219 22.11 -1.72 -12.77
C TYR A 219 22.21 -3.11 -12.14
N VAL A 220 21.37 -4.06 -12.57
CA VAL A 220 21.42 -5.44 -12.07
C VAL A 220 22.76 -6.10 -12.44
N ARG A 221 23.26 -5.89 -13.67
CA ARG A 221 24.56 -6.41 -14.14
C ARG A 221 25.77 -5.88 -13.37
N GLU A 222 25.76 -4.59 -13.02
CA GLU A 222 26.87 -3.90 -12.35
C GLU A 222 26.92 -4.13 -10.83
N ARG A 223 25.92 -4.82 -10.25
CA ARG A 223 25.80 -5.06 -8.80
C ARG A 223 26.55 -6.32 -8.34
N VAL A 224 26.71 -6.44 -7.00
CA VAL A 224 27.49 -7.50 -6.32
C VAL A 224 27.11 -8.92 -6.76
N LEU A 225 25.83 -9.17 -7.03
CA LEU A 225 25.31 -10.47 -7.48
C LEU A 225 25.21 -10.62 -9.00
N GLY A 226 25.51 -9.54 -9.74
CA GLY A 226 25.31 -9.43 -11.17
C GLY A 226 23.93 -9.90 -11.62
N GLU A 227 23.89 -10.52 -12.80
CA GLU A 227 22.66 -11.08 -13.37
C GLU A 227 22.03 -12.19 -12.52
N GLN A 228 22.78 -12.93 -11.70
CA GLN A 228 22.23 -13.94 -10.79
C GLN A 228 21.35 -13.30 -9.70
N GLY A 229 21.67 -12.06 -9.30
CA GLY A 229 20.80 -11.22 -8.47
C GLY A 229 19.43 -10.92 -9.08
N GLY A 230 19.28 -11.11 -10.39
CA GLY A 230 18.11 -10.78 -11.18
C GLY A 230 16.92 -11.76 -11.08
N GLY A 231 17.06 -12.85 -10.33
CA GLY A 231 16.14 -14.00 -10.38
C GLY A 231 14.73 -13.75 -9.81
N THR A 232 14.56 -12.72 -9.00
CA THR A 232 13.30 -12.38 -8.30
C THR A 232 12.55 -11.21 -8.94
N MET A 233 13.03 -10.67 -10.06
CA MET A 233 12.48 -9.48 -10.71
C MET A 233 11.90 -9.80 -12.09
N PHE A 234 10.61 -9.50 -12.29
CA PHE A 234 9.84 -9.98 -13.43
C PHE A 234 9.34 -8.84 -14.33
N CYS A 235 9.94 -8.71 -15.50
CA CYS A 235 9.42 -7.92 -16.61
C CYS A 235 9.43 -8.78 -17.89
N ARG A 236 8.53 -8.52 -18.84
CA ARG A 236 8.46 -9.21 -20.14
C ARG A 236 8.63 -8.18 -21.26
N ARG A 237 9.52 -8.43 -22.23
CA ARG A 237 9.74 -7.52 -23.36
C ARG A 237 8.48 -7.18 -24.13
N THR A 238 7.66 -8.18 -24.45
CA THR A 238 6.37 -8.01 -25.15
C THR A 238 5.38 -7.10 -24.42
N GLN A 239 5.50 -7.00 -23.09
CA GLN A 239 4.67 -6.14 -22.25
C GLN A 239 5.28 -4.73 -22.16
N TRP A 240 6.59 -4.62 -21.91
CA TRP A 240 7.30 -3.34 -21.83
C TRP A 240 7.29 -2.57 -23.15
N GLU A 241 7.53 -3.25 -24.27
CA GLU A 241 7.48 -2.69 -25.64
C GLU A 241 6.04 -2.52 -26.16
N GLY A 242 5.05 -3.02 -25.42
CA GLY A 242 3.64 -2.92 -25.79
C GLY A 242 3.25 -1.49 -26.17
N LYS A 243 2.52 -1.33 -27.28
CA LYS A 243 2.20 -0.02 -27.87
C LYS A 243 1.57 0.96 -26.86
N ASN A 244 0.75 0.44 -25.95
CA ASN A 244 0.01 1.21 -24.95
C ASN A 244 0.63 1.15 -23.55
N PHE A 245 1.81 0.54 -23.39
CA PHE A 245 2.48 0.45 -22.10
C PHE A 245 3.11 1.82 -21.74
N PRO A 246 2.86 2.35 -20.54
CA PRO A 246 3.17 3.73 -20.17
C PRO A 246 4.64 3.93 -19.77
N ARG A 247 5.58 3.70 -20.71
CA ARG A 247 7.03 3.82 -20.50
C ARG A 247 7.44 5.19 -19.94
N GLU A 248 6.70 6.25 -20.27
CA GLU A 248 6.89 7.64 -19.79
C GLU A 248 6.66 7.87 -18.28
N LEU A 249 6.01 6.92 -17.59
CA LEU A 249 5.88 6.88 -16.13
C LEU A 249 7.00 6.08 -15.46
N GLY A 250 7.76 5.30 -16.23
CA GLY A 250 8.86 4.49 -15.70
C GLY A 250 10.00 5.35 -15.17
N SER A 251 10.56 4.94 -14.03
CA SER A 251 11.81 5.49 -13.47
C SER A 251 12.72 4.34 -13.02
N PRO A 252 14.02 4.33 -13.33
CA PRO A 252 14.94 3.36 -12.75
C PRO A 252 14.93 3.41 -11.23
N ARG A 253 14.73 2.24 -10.62
CA ARG A 253 14.88 2.05 -9.19
C ARG A 253 16.39 2.04 -8.85
N LEU A 254 16.90 3.18 -8.39
CA LEU A 254 18.27 3.35 -7.85
C LEU A 254 18.20 3.34 -6.32
N PRO A 255 19.11 2.71 -5.57
CA PRO A 255 19.11 2.72 -4.11
C PRO A 255 19.96 3.84 -3.53
N PRO A 256 19.70 4.27 -2.28
CA PRO A 256 20.60 5.17 -1.57
C PRO A 256 21.99 4.53 -1.41
N PRO A 257 23.06 5.34 -1.35
CA PRO A 257 24.40 4.87 -1.03
C PRO A 257 24.56 4.58 0.49
N PRO A 258 25.32 3.54 0.89
CA PRO A 258 25.98 2.55 0.05
C PRO A 258 24.98 1.55 -0.54
N PRO A 259 25.19 1.09 -1.78
CA PRO A 259 24.15 0.40 -2.54
C PRO A 259 23.82 -1.01 -2.00
N PRO A 260 22.59 -1.28 -1.54
CA PRO A 260 22.08 -2.63 -1.30
C PRO A 260 22.05 -3.51 -2.57
N PRO A 261 21.82 -4.84 -2.37
CA PRO A 261 21.49 -5.77 -3.45
C PRO A 261 20.22 -5.37 -4.23
N PRO A 262 19.88 -6.07 -5.33
CA PRO A 262 18.63 -5.82 -6.04
C PRO A 262 17.40 -5.97 -5.13
N PRO A 263 16.37 -5.12 -5.33
CA PRO A 263 15.18 -5.12 -4.49
C PRO A 263 14.22 -6.25 -4.83
N ARG A 264 13.50 -6.67 -3.79
CA ARG A 264 12.21 -7.34 -3.87
C ARG A 264 11.11 -6.58 -3.12
N ALA A 265 11.45 -5.47 -2.47
CA ALA A 265 10.51 -4.60 -1.81
C ALA A 265 9.35 -4.20 -2.75
N GLU A 266 8.13 -4.26 -2.20
CA GLU A 266 6.90 -3.84 -2.87
C GLU A 266 6.31 -2.69 -2.03
N ILE A 267 6.63 -1.46 -2.43
CA ILE A 267 6.32 -0.25 -1.68
C ILE A 267 5.56 0.72 -2.58
N VAL A 268 4.48 1.30 -2.08
CA VAL A 268 3.80 2.43 -2.73
C VAL A 268 3.84 3.62 -1.78
N LEU A 269 4.61 4.64 -2.15
CA LEU A 269 4.79 5.87 -1.38
C LEU A 269 3.94 6.98 -2.02
N GLY A 270 3.00 7.53 -1.26
CA GLY A 270 2.20 8.69 -1.66
C GLY A 270 2.66 9.95 -0.95
N ILE A 271 3.11 10.95 -1.69
CA ILE A 271 3.59 12.24 -1.19
C ILE A 271 2.60 13.34 -1.56
N PHE A 272 2.33 14.26 -0.63
CA PHE A 272 1.43 15.38 -0.82
C PHE A 272 2.21 16.69 -0.94
N GLN A 273 2.39 17.17 -2.18
CA GLN A 273 3.12 18.39 -2.51
C GLN A 273 2.18 19.59 -2.61
N ASP A 274 2.62 20.76 -2.15
CA ASP A 274 1.87 22.01 -2.34
C ASP A 274 1.83 22.41 -3.82
N LYS A 275 0.68 22.84 -4.32
CA LYS A 275 0.57 23.31 -5.71
C LYS A 275 1.47 24.51 -5.93
N PRO A 276 2.28 24.53 -7.01
CA PRO A 276 3.05 25.71 -7.36
C PRO A 276 2.09 26.86 -7.64
N SER A 277 2.05 27.83 -6.72
CA SER A 277 1.19 29.01 -6.85
C SER A 277 1.47 29.70 -8.19
N GLY A 278 0.46 29.68 -9.06
CA GLY A 278 0.59 30.24 -10.41
C GLY A 278 1.04 31.70 -10.33
N SER A 279 1.99 32.08 -11.18
CA SER A 279 2.63 33.41 -11.16
C SER A 279 1.60 34.53 -11.33
N GLY A 280 1.12 35.08 -10.22
CA GLY A 280 -0.06 35.94 -10.17
C GLY A 280 0.12 37.12 -9.21
N ARG A 281 0.82 38.15 -9.69
CA ARG A 281 0.93 39.50 -9.08
C ARG A 281 1.08 39.55 -7.56
N ARG A 282 2.33 39.76 -7.12
CA ARG A 282 2.69 40.32 -5.81
C ARG A 282 1.96 41.65 -5.59
N LYS A 283 0.79 41.65 -4.95
CA LYS A 283 0.11 42.87 -4.50
C LYS A 283 0.56 43.19 -3.08
N GLN A 284 1.68 43.89 -3.01
CA GLN A 284 2.25 44.37 -1.76
C GLN A 284 1.45 45.57 -1.26
N THR A 285 0.58 45.35 -0.27
CA THR A 285 -0.03 46.42 0.54
C THR A 285 -0.08 45.98 2.00
N LEU A 286 0.71 46.68 2.82
CA LEU A 286 0.63 46.67 4.28
C LEU A 286 -0.69 47.32 4.73
N THR A 287 -1.36 46.74 5.72
CA THR A 287 -2.14 47.46 6.76
C THR A 287 -2.49 46.46 7.85
N ASP A 288 -2.16 46.80 9.10
CA ASP A 288 -2.74 46.16 10.28
C ASP A 288 -4.26 46.36 10.30
N SER A 289 -5.00 45.31 10.63
CA SER A 289 -6.35 45.39 11.21
C SER A 289 -6.64 44.07 11.90
N GLU A 290 -6.77 44.12 13.22
CA GLU A 290 -7.30 43.04 14.05
C GLU A 290 -8.81 42.96 13.83
N ASP A 291 -9.34 41.78 13.47
CA ASP A 291 -10.78 41.51 13.54
C ASP A 291 -10.97 40.04 13.92
N GLU A 292 -11.28 39.83 15.20
CA GLU A 292 -11.67 38.53 15.76
C GLU A 292 -13.04 38.11 15.22
N ALA A 293 -13.12 36.87 14.70
CA ALA A 293 -14.36 36.27 14.24
C ALA A 293 -14.46 34.82 14.73
N GLU A 294 -14.73 34.65 16.03
CA GLU A 294 -15.12 33.36 16.59
C GLU A 294 -16.47 32.89 16.01
N SER A 295 -16.51 31.67 15.47
CA SER A 295 -17.53 30.65 15.82
C SER A 295 -17.35 29.37 15.01
N GLY A 296 -17.46 28.21 15.70
CA GLY A 296 -17.53 26.88 15.08
C GLY A 296 -16.39 25.96 15.51
N ASP A 297 -16.64 25.16 16.56
CA ASP A 297 -15.72 24.20 17.18
C ASP A 297 -14.79 23.47 16.20
N ARG A 298 -13.53 23.93 16.15
CA ARG A 298 -12.43 23.16 15.53
C ARG A 298 -11.93 22.15 16.55
N ALA A 299 -12.37 20.90 16.42
CA ALA A 299 -11.69 19.76 17.04
C ALA A 299 -10.19 19.82 16.72
N GLU A 300 -9.34 19.66 17.74
CA GLU A 300 -7.89 19.96 17.71
C GLU A 300 -7.18 19.48 16.43
N GLY A 301 -6.94 20.43 15.53
CA GLY A 301 -6.38 20.16 14.21
C GLY A 301 -4.91 19.74 14.30
N GLY A 302 -4.64 18.46 14.05
CA GLY A 302 -3.29 18.01 13.76
C GLY A 302 -2.78 18.66 12.47
N LYS A 303 -1.45 18.77 12.33
CA LYS A 303 -0.83 19.15 11.05
C LYS A 303 -1.29 18.17 9.96
N PRO A 304 -1.57 18.63 8.73
CA PRO A 304 -1.91 17.74 7.64
C PRO A 304 -0.74 16.79 7.35
N LEU A 305 -1.02 15.55 6.96
CA LEU A 305 0.02 14.58 6.65
C LEU A 305 0.94 15.07 5.51
N ALA A 306 2.22 14.68 5.56
CA ALA A 306 3.16 14.85 4.46
C ALA A 306 2.91 13.80 3.36
N GLY A 307 2.47 12.60 3.74
CA GLY A 307 2.18 11.50 2.83
C GLY A 307 1.71 10.23 3.53
N TRP A 308 1.91 9.10 2.87
CA TRP A 308 1.72 7.75 3.40
C TRP A 308 2.60 6.75 2.66
N VAL A 309 2.90 5.63 3.31
CA VAL A 309 3.57 4.49 2.69
C VAL A 309 2.77 3.22 2.87
N TYR A 310 2.58 2.49 1.77
CA TYR A 310 2.14 1.11 1.77
C TYR A 310 3.38 0.20 1.70
N VAL A 311 3.43 -0.84 2.54
CA VAL A 311 4.47 -1.88 2.53
C VAL A 311 3.82 -3.26 2.65
N GLY A 312 4.16 -4.21 1.79
CA GLY A 312 3.68 -5.60 1.90
C GLY A 312 4.03 -6.46 0.70
N SER A 313 3.21 -7.45 0.38
CA SER A 313 3.46 -8.41 -0.72
C SER A 313 2.84 -8.02 -2.07
N TYR A 314 2.21 -6.84 -2.17
CA TYR A 314 1.51 -6.41 -3.38
C TYR A 314 2.46 -5.77 -4.40
N SER A 315 2.99 -6.55 -5.37
CA SER A 315 3.61 -5.92 -6.54
C SER A 315 2.65 -4.96 -7.23
N PHE A 316 3.12 -3.76 -7.61
CA PHE A 316 2.29 -2.74 -8.27
C PHE A 316 1.77 -3.22 -9.63
N THR A 317 0.67 -3.98 -9.60
CA THR A 317 0.12 -4.74 -10.72
C THR A 317 -1.41 -4.85 -10.59
N PRO A 318 -2.17 -4.89 -11.72
CA PRO A 318 -3.62 -5.11 -11.68
C PRO A 318 -4.05 -6.46 -11.08
N SER A 319 -3.18 -7.47 -11.07
CA SER A 319 -3.47 -8.78 -10.47
C SER A 319 -3.42 -8.79 -8.94
N ALA A 320 -2.53 -7.98 -8.34
CA ALA A 320 -2.41 -7.87 -6.89
C ALA A 320 -3.38 -6.85 -6.29
N TRP A 321 -3.53 -5.69 -6.94
CA TRP A 321 -4.42 -4.61 -6.49
C TRP A 321 -5.85 -4.70 -7.07
N GLY A 322 -6.08 -5.69 -7.93
CA GLY A 322 -7.36 -5.97 -8.55
C GLY A 322 -7.78 -5.01 -9.67
N THR A 323 -8.96 -5.30 -10.22
CA THR A 323 -9.62 -4.48 -11.24
C THR A 323 -11.08 -4.22 -10.87
N LEU A 324 -11.57 -3.00 -11.11
CA LEU A 324 -12.95 -2.63 -10.78
C LEU A 324 -13.92 -3.00 -11.90
N SER A 325 -14.95 -3.76 -11.57
CA SER A 325 -16.09 -4.09 -12.44
C SER A 325 -17.41 -3.74 -11.74
N GLY A 326 -18.54 -4.26 -12.24
CA GLY A 326 -19.87 -3.91 -11.74
C GLY A 326 -20.35 -2.52 -12.16
N SER A 327 -21.23 -1.94 -11.35
CA SER A 327 -21.88 -0.64 -11.57
C SER A 327 -21.56 0.33 -10.42
N GLY A 328 -21.92 1.62 -10.56
CA GLY A 328 -21.76 2.58 -9.46
C GLY A 328 -22.60 2.27 -8.22
N PHE A 329 -23.64 1.44 -8.33
CA PHE A 329 -24.49 0.99 -7.22
C PHE A 329 -24.02 -0.32 -6.61
N ASN A 330 -23.55 -1.25 -7.45
CA ASN A 330 -22.94 -2.52 -7.06
C ASN A 330 -21.54 -2.59 -7.67
N PRO A 331 -20.53 -1.91 -7.08
CA PRO A 331 -19.15 -2.02 -7.51
C PRO A 331 -18.61 -3.40 -7.12
N MET A 332 -17.77 -3.98 -7.97
CA MET A 332 -17.04 -5.22 -7.68
C MET A 332 -15.55 -4.95 -7.84
N LEU A 333 -14.75 -5.37 -6.86
CA LEU A 333 -13.30 -5.48 -7.01
C LEU A 333 -13.01 -6.95 -7.33
N ASN A 334 -12.14 -7.20 -8.31
CA ASN A 334 -11.75 -8.55 -8.70
C ASN A 334 -10.24 -8.65 -8.47
N VAL A 335 -9.81 -9.45 -7.51
CA VAL A 335 -8.41 -9.69 -7.16
C VAL A 335 -8.08 -11.16 -7.45
N ASP A 336 -6.97 -11.44 -8.13
CA ASP A 336 -6.56 -12.81 -8.53
C ASP A 336 -5.45 -13.39 -7.63
N ALA A 337 -5.11 -12.70 -6.53
CA ALA A 337 -4.05 -13.06 -5.61
C ALA A 337 -4.45 -12.81 -4.15
N CYS A 338 -4.03 -13.69 -3.25
CA CYS A 338 -4.05 -13.43 -1.81
C CYS A 338 -2.74 -12.71 -1.44
N VAL A 339 -2.88 -11.50 -0.91
CA VAL A 339 -1.84 -10.49 -0.77
C VAL A 339 -2.06 -9.74 0.55
N LEU A 340 -1.00 -9.24 1.20
CA LEU A 340 -1.10 -8.55 2.50
C LEU A 340 -0.17 -7.34 2.55
N GLY A 341 -0.53 -6.30 3.29
CA GLY A 341 0.39 -5.22 3.64
C GLY A 341 -0.16 -4.29 4.71
N ILE A 342 0.64 -3.27 5.03
CA ILE A 342 0.35 -2.22 6.01
C ILE A 342 0.39 -0.87 5.30
N LEU A 343 -0.55 0.01 5.65
CA LEU A 343 -0.55 1.42 5.26
C LEU A 343 -0.20 2.28 6.48
N LEU A 344 0.89 3.04 6.39
CA LEU A 344 1.36 3.97 7.43
C LEU A 344 1.21 5.42 6.96
N PRO A 345 0.83 6.36 7.84
CA PRO A 345 0.83 7.78 7.57
C PRO A 345 2.22 8.35 7.77
N LEU A 346 2.57 9.39 6.99
CA LEU A 346 3.84 10.10 7.11
C LEU A 346 3.55 11.56 7.39
N HIS A 347 4.17 12.13 8.41
CA HIS A 347 3.87 13.44 8.98
C HIS A 347 4.92 14.51 8.63
N SER A 348 6.08 14.10 8.09
CA SER A 348 7.14 15.00 7.64
C SER A 348 7.95 14.40 6.49
N GLU A 349 8.75 15.24 5.81
CA GLU A 349 9.64 14.77 4.73
C GLU A 349 10.73 13.84 5.26
N GLU A 350 11.19 14.02 6.51
CA GLU A 350 12.14 13.10 7.13
C GLU A 350 11.55 11.70 7.35
N GLU A 351 10.25 11.57 7.66
CA GLU A 351 9.59 10.26 7.68
C GLU A 351 9.53 9.65 6.27
N ILE A 352 9.24 10.46 5.23
CA ILE A 352 9.21 10.03 3.82
C ILE A 352 10.58 9.52 3.35
N GLU A 353 11.65 10.28 3.57
CA GLU A 353 13.03 9.87 3.24
C GLU A 353 13.47 8.64 4.06
N SER A 354 13.00 8.47 5.29
CA SER A 354 13.38 7.31 6.12
C SER A 354 12.76 5.98 5.68
N VAL A 355 11.63 6.01 4.96
CA VAL A 355 10.93 4.80 4.49
C VAL A 355 11.18 4.50 3.00
N ALA A 356 11.73 5.44 2.25
CA ALA A 356 12.08 5.25 0.85
C ALA A 356 13.31 4.35 0.71
N CYS A 357 13.18 3.22 0.04
CA CYS A 357 14.31 2.32 -0.22
C CYS A 357 15.16 2.77 -1.43
N TRP A 358 14.82 3.86 -2.10
CA TRP A 358 15.43 4.36 -3.34
C TRP A 358 15.89 5.82 -3.27
N GLU A 359 16.75 6.24 -4.20
CA GLU A 359 17.15 7.64 -4.34
C GLU A 359 15.95 8.50 -4.77
N ARG A 360 15.62 9.52 -3.97
CA ARG A 360 14.55 10.48 -4.25
C ARG A 360 15.09 11.84 -4.71
N PRO A 361 14.36 12.58 -5.56
CA PRO A 361 13.19 12.13 -6.32
C PRO A 361 13.58 11.18 -7.47
N PRO A 362 12.75 10.17 -7.81
CA PRO A 362 13.07 9.23 -8.88
C PRO A 362 13.28 9.90 -10.25
N GLN A 363 14.43 9.66 -10.87
CA GLN A 363 14.71 10.10 -12.24
C GLN A 363 14.02 9.18 -13.26
N LYS A 364 13.47 9.75 -14.34
CA LYS A 364 12.79 8.97 -15.40
C LYS A 364 13.77 8.15 -16.25
N TYR A 365 13.30 7.02 -16.81
CA TYR A 365 14.03 6.27 -17.83
C TYR A 365 14.35 7.16 -19.05
N VAL A 366 15.61 7.19 -19.49
CA VAL A 366 16.01 7.82 -20.75
C VAL A 366 15.71 6.86 -21.91
N ILE A 367 14.63 7.13 -22.63
CA ILE A 367 14.17 6.31 -23.77
C ILE A 367 15.30 6.11 -24.79
N GLY A 368 15.56 4.86 -25.17
CA GLY A 368 16.62 4.49 -26.14
C GLY A 368 18.03 4.41 -25.55
N ARG A 369 18.20 4.65 -24.26
CA ARG A 369 19.46 4.45 -23.51
C ARG A 369 19.27 3.46 -22.35
N ASP A 370 18.23 3.69 -21.56
CA ASP A 370 17.97 2.96 -20.32
C ASP A 370 16.93 1.86 -20.60
N GLU A 371 17.28 0.61 -20.31
CA GLU A 371 16.41 -0.57 -20.48
C GLU A 371 16.05 -1.19 -19.12
N PRO A 372 14.82 -1.69 -18.90
CA PRO A 372 14.45 -2.38 -17.66
C PRO A 372 15.17 -3.73 -17.57
N TRP A 373 15.28 -4.27 -16.36
CA TRP A 373 15.72 -5.66 -16.18
C TRP A 373 14.69 -6.66 -16.74
N ILE A 374 15.10 -7.49 -17.71
CA ILE A 374 14.26 -8.55 -18.26
C ILE A 374 14.96 -9.89 -18.01
N GLN A 375 14.52 -10.58 -16.96
CA GLN A 375 15.12 -11.85 -16.50
C GLN A 375 15.26 -12.89 -17.63
N SER A 376 14.25 -13.03 -18.49
CA SER A 376 14.21 -14.02 -19.58
C SER A 376 15.22 -13.77 -20.70
N GLU A 377 15.96 -12.67 -20.69
CA GLU A 377 17.00 -12.33 -21.67
C GLU A 377 18.42 -12.42 -21.10
N SER A 378 18.52 -12.74 -19.81
CA SER A 378 19.78 -12.90 -19.11
C SER A 378 20.36 -14.30 -19.35
N PRO A 379 21.60 -14.44 -19.82
CA PRO A 379 22.34 -15.71 -19.83
C PRO A 379 22.39 -16.44 -18.48
N ALA A 380 22.13 -15.77 -17.36
CA ALA A 380 22.00 -16.42 -16.05
C ALA A 380 20.74 -17.29 -15.90
N PHE A 381 19.69 -17.05 -16.69
CA PHE A 381 18.38 -17.72 -16.59
C PHE A 381 17.88 -18.31 -17.91
N VAL A 382 18.48 -17.94 -19.04
CA VAL A 382 18.33 -18.67 -20.30
C VAL A 382 19.09 -19.99 -20.16
N VAL A 383 18.34 -21.06 -19.87
CA VAL A 383 18.85 -22.43 -20.03
C VAL A 383 19.17 -22.62 -21.51
N ASP A 384 20.35 -23.19 -21.84
CA ASP A 384 20.67 -23.60 -23.21
C ASP A 384 19.54 -24.48 -23.76
N ALA A 385 18.96 -24.05 -24.89
CA ALA A 385 17.75 -24.62 -25.48
C ALA A 385 17.99 -25.85 -26.36
#